data_AF-A0A814H8H1-F1
#
_entry.id   AF-A0A814H8H1-F1
#
_cell.length_a   1.000
_cell.length_b   1.000
_cell.length_c   1.000
_cell.angle_alpha   90.00
_cell.angle_beta   90.00
_cell.angle_gamma   90.00
#
_symmetry.space_group_name_H-M   'P 1'
#
loop_
_entity.id
_entity.type
_entity.pdbx_description
1 polymer ?
#
loop_
_entity_poly.entity_id
_entity_poly.type
_entity_poly.pdbx_seq_one_letter_code
_entity_poly.pdbx_strand_id
1 'polypeptide(L)'
;MYSDIAVAKSYCTSNSILCVGGSLNNSDILELVACANCLQILTNTTVNSPKLVGSVYWYMTPGVSFGFSPSSTIIQNPTDVYKLSDPLRLSWCINLNYRSWRLGTLTNLTSKTLYKKLLFVKV
;
A
#
# COMPACT_ATOMS: atom_id res chain seq x y z
N MET A 1 5.42 -4.54 -9.66
CA MET A 1 5.02 -3.98 -8.34
C MET A 1 6.19 -3.39 -7.58
N TYR A 2 7.24 -4.14 -7.18
CA TYR A 2 8.44 -3.49 -6.63
C TYR A 2 9.07 -2.51 -7.65
N SER A 3 9.05 -2.90 -8.94
CA SER A 3 9.34 -2.04 -10.09
C SER A 3 8.49 -0.76 -10.12
N ASP A 4 7.19 -0.88 -9.90
CA ASP A 4 6.22 0.21 -10.08
C ASP A 4 6.37 1.24 -8.95
N ILE A 5 6.70 0.79 -7.74
CA ILE A 5 7.07 1.65 -6.62
C ILE A 5 8.38 2.39 -6.89
N ALA A 6 9.38 1.71 -7.50
CA ALA A 6 10.64 2.36 -7.89
C ALA A 6 10.42 3.45 -8.96
N VAL A 7 9.55 3.19 -9.94
CA VAL A 7 9.11 4.19 -10.94
C VAL A 7 8.35 5.34 -10.27
N ALA A 8 7.41 5.07 -9.36
CA ALA A 8 6.72 6.13 -8.62
C ALA A 8 7.72 7.01 -7.83
N LYS A 9 8.74 6.38 -7.24
CA LYS A 9 9.80 7.08 -6.50
C LYS A 9 10.59 8.05 -7.38
N SER A 10 10.83 7.74 -8.65
CA SER A 10 11.56 8.64 -9.55
C SER A 10 10.82 9.93 -9.89
N TYR A 11 9.49 9.95 -9.69
CA TYR A 11 8.66 11.15 -9.87
C TYR A 11 8.47 11.97 -8.59
N CYS A 12 8.90 11.47 -7.43
CA CYS A 12 8.71 12.18 -6.16
C CYS A 12 9.64 13.40 -6.02
N THR A 13 9.07 14.56 -5.70
CA THR A 13 9.79 15.71 -5.13
C THR A 13 9.41 15.93 -3.67
N SER A 14 10.00 16.92 -3.01
CA SER A 14 9.65 17.30 -1.63
C SER A 14 8.18 17.73 -1.47
N ASN A 15 7.54 18.22 -2.54
CA ASN A 15 6.16 18.69 -2.53
C ASN A 15 5.17 17.70 -3.15
N SER A 16 5.67 16.63 -3.77
CA SER A 16 4.81 15.67 -4.46
C SER A 16 4.00 14.83 -3.47
N ILE A 17 2.79 14.48 -3.88
CA ILE A 17 1.87 13.62 -3.13
C ILE A 17 1.77 12.29 -3.86
N LEU A 18 1.89 11.18 -3.13
CA LEU A 18 1.59 9.85 -3.65
C LEU A 18 0.29 9.35 -3.01
N CYS A 19 -0.67 9.00 -3.87
CA CYS A 19 -1.89 8.31 -3.49
C CYS A 19 -1.74 6.83 -3.82
N VAL A 20 -2.03 5.97 -2.84
CA VAL A 20 -1.95 4.52 -2.93
C VAL A 20 -3.33 3.97 -2.65
N GLY A 21 -3.82 3.10 -3.52
CA GLY A 21 -5.18 2.60 -3.40
C GLY A 21 -5.48 1.37 -4.23
N GLY A 22 -6.76 1.04 -4.30
CA GLY A 22 -7.26 0.03 -5.21
C GLY A 22 -8.70 0.29 -5.60
N SER A 23 -9.10 -0.32 -6.71
CA SER A 23 -10.48 -0.31 -7.18
C SER A 23 -10.79 -1.56 -7.99
N LEU A 24 -12.06 -1.73 -8.37
CA LEU A 24 -12.42 -2.69 -9.42
C LEU A 24 -11.80 -2.29 -10.76
N ASN A 25 -11.43 -3.28 -11.57
CA ASN A 25 -10.72 -3.07 -12.84
C ASN A 25 -11.48 -2.12 -13.79
N ASN A 26 -12.79 -2.30 -13.88
CA ASN A 26 -13.69 -1.54 -14.76
C ASN A 26 -14.43 -0.40 -14.03
N SER A 27 -13.86 0.12 -12.94
CA SER A 27 -14.44 1.21 -12.16
C SER A 27 -13.46 2.37 -12.01
N ASP A 28 -14.02 3.58 -12.03
CA ASP A 28 -13.36 4.83 -11.67
C ASP A 28 -13.59 5.21 -10.20
N ILE A 29 -14.39 4.42 -9.48
CA ILE A 29 -14.61 4.60 -8.04
C ILE A 29 -13.48 3.91 -7.29
N LEU A 30 -12.77 4.67 -6.47
CA LEU A 30 -11.74 4.15 -5.56
C LEU A 30 -12.41 3.44 -4.39
N GLU A 31 -12.08 2.16 -4.18
CA GLU A 31 -12.59 1.37 -3.04
C GLU A 31 -11.90 1.80 -1.73
N LEU A 32 -10.60 2.04 -1.83
CA LEU A 32 -9.78 2.48 -0.71
C LEU A 32 -8.57 3.23 -1.25
N VAL A 33 -8.28 4.38 -0.65
CA VAL A 33 -7.13 5.19 -1.01
C VAL A 33 -6.63 5.94 0.22
N ALA A 34 -5.32 6.09 0.32
CA ALA A 34 -4.70 7.07 1.19
C ALA A 34 -3.64 7.85 0.41
N CYS A 35 -3.45 9.12 0.75
CA CYS A 35 -2.50 10.00 0.11
C CYS A 35 -1.65 10.71 1.17
N ALA A 36 -0.36 10.84 0.92
CA ALA A 36 0.54 11.62 1.75
C ALA A 36 1.79 12.02 0.95
N ASN A 37 2.72 12.73 1.60
CA ASN A 37 3.96 13.15 0.96
C ASN A 37 4.71 11.95 0.36
N CYS A 38 5.06 12.06 -0.93
CA CYS A 38 5.60 10.97 -1.76
C CYS A 38 6.88 10.38 -1.15
N LEU A 39 7.82 11.23 -0.75
CA LEU A 39 9.08 10.78 -0.17
C LEU A 39 8.90 10.16 1.22
N GLN A 40 7.97 10.69 2.03
CA GLN A 40 7.71 10.16 3.36
C GLN A 40 7.09 8.77 3.34
N ILE A 41 6.13 8.51 2.44
CA ILE A 41 5.50 7.18 2.37
C ILE A 41 6.40 6.11 1.73
N LEU A 42 7.35 6.52 0.88
CA LEU A 42 8.36 5.65 0.26
C LEU A 42 9.66 5.55 1.07
N THR A 43 9.61 5.92 2.34
CA THR A 43 10.70 5.69 3.29
C THR A 43 10.61 4.28 3.83
N ASN A 44 11.74 3.56 3.81
CA ASN A 44 11.78 2.18 4.32
C ASN A 44 11.43 2.13 5.82
N THR A 45 10.66 1.12 6.19
CA THR A 45 10.27 0.82 7.57
C THR A 45 10.76 -0.56 8.00
N THR A 46 10.96 -0.75 9.29
CA THR A 46 11.19 -2.07 9.89
C THR A 46 9.90 -2.89 9.86
N VAL A 47 10.02 -4.22 9.78
CA VAL A 47 8.87 -5.15 9.84
C VAL A 47 8.01 -4.84 11.08
N ASN A 48 6.70 -4.71 10.89
CA ASN A 48 5.68 -4.42 11.90
C ASN A 48 5.84 -3.07 12.64
N SER A 49 6.64 -2.15 12.09
CA SER A 49 6.87 -0.83 12.66
C SER A 49 6.51 0.27 11.66
N PRO A 50 5.21 0.52 11.41
CA PRO A 50 4.80 1.55 10.47
C PRO A 50 5.05 2.95 11.05
N LYS A 51 5.17 3.93 10.16
CA LYS A 51 5.36 5.34 10.50
C LYS A 51 4.07 6.12 10.27
N LEU A 52 3.68 6.96 11.23
CA LEU A 52 2.57 7.89 11.03
C LEU A 52 3.00 8.98 10.03
N VAL A 53 2.26 9.11 8.93
CA VAL A 53 2.44 10.19 7.95
C VAL A 53 1.07 10.76 7.61
N GLY A 54 0.85 12.03 7.93
CA GLY A 54 -0.49 12.62 7.94
C GLY A 54 -1.35 11.96 9.02
N SER A 55 -2.45 11.32 8.61
CA SER A 55 -3.43 10.70 9.51
C SER A 55 -3.43 9.16 9.51
N VAL A 56 -2.55 8.52 8.74
CA VAL A 56 -2.48 7.05 8.63
C VAL A 56 -1.07 6.53 8.80
N TYR A 57 -0.97 5.26 9.22
CA TYR A 57 0.29 4.57 9.42
C TYR A 57 0.74 3.91 8.13
N TRP A 58 1.85 4.36 7.58
CA TRP A 58 2.46 3.84 6.36
C TRP A 58 3.61 2.90 6.66
N TYR A 59 3.80 1.91 5.79
CA TYR A 59 4.95 1.02 5.86
C TYR A 59 5.41 0.65 4.45
N MET A 60 6.73 0.64 4.28
CA MET A 60 7.42 0.15 3.10
C MET A 60 8.57 -0.72 3.59
N THR A 61 8.34 -2.03 3.67
CA THR A 61 9.35 -2.96 4.18
C THR A 61 9.85 -3.81 3.01
N PRO A 62 11.06 -3.53 2.48
CA PRO A 62 11.61 -4.27 1.34
C PRO A 62 11.58 -5.78 1.57
N GLY A 63 11.19 -6.54 0.55
CA GLY A 63 11.07 -7.99 0.63
C GLY A 63 9.85 -8.52 1.42
N VAL A 64 9.01 -7.64 1.99
CA VAL A 64 7.84 -8.03 2.78
C VAL A 64 6.56 -7.42 2.18
N SER A 65 6.21 -6.20 2.59
CA SER A 65 5.02 -5.51 2.06
C SER A 65 5.13 -3.99 2.13
N PHE A 66 4.31 -3.35 1.30
CA PHE A 66 4.06 -1.93 1.25
C PHE A 66 2.57 -1.66 1.49
N GLY A 67 2.21 -0.61 2.22
CA GLY A 67 0.80 -0.31 2.47
C GLY A 67 0.55 0.71 3.57
N PHE A 68 -0.70 0.74 4.02
CA PHE A 68 -1.13 1.62 5.11
C PHE A 68 -2.25 1.00 5.95
N SER A 69 -2.40 1.55 7.16
CA SER A 69 -3.38 1.14 8.16
C SER A 69 -3.85 2.35 8.99
N PRO A 70 -5.08 2.35 9.52
CA PRO A 70 -5.56 3.39 10.45
C PRO A 70 -4.93 3.27 11.84
N SER A 71 -4.20 2.18 12.12
CA SER A 71 -3.57 1.90 13.42
C SER A 71 -2.11 1.48 13.24
N SER A 72 -1.28 1.79 14.24
CA SER A 72 0.13 1.37 14.30
C SER A 72 0.32 -0.14 14.40
N THR A 73 -0.71 -0.89 14.79
CA THR A 73 -0.65 -2.34 14.88
C THR A 73 -0.93 -2.97 13.51
N ILE A 74 0.09 -3.64 12.96
CA ILE A 74 0.06 -4.42 11.71
C ILE A 74 0.78 -5.75 11.91
N ILE A 75 0.47 -6.75 11.09
CA ILE A 75 1.19 -8.05 11.06
C ILE A 75 1.55 -8.37 9.62
N GLN A 76 2.80 -8.14 9.22
CA GLN A 76 3.28 -8.38 7.86
C GLN A 76 3.69 -9.86 7.67
N ASN A 77 2.79 -10.70 7.13
CA ASN A 77 3.08 -12.10 6.82
C ASN A 77 2.31 -12.64 5.58
N PRO A 78 2.78 -12.41 4.34
CA PRO A 78 3.74 -11.38 3.92
C PRO A 78 3.08 -10.01 3.72
N THR A 79 1.75 -9.95 3.67
CA THR A 79 0.93 -8.73 3.71
C THR A 79 0.44 -8.44 5.12
N ASP A 80 -0.10 -7.25 5.39
CA ASP A 80 -0.78 -6.96 6.66
C ASP A 80 -2.04 -7.81 6.83
N VAL A 81 -1.94 -8.81 7.72
CA VAL A 81 -3.04 -9.71 8.09
C VAL A 81 -3.70 -9.34 9.42
N TYR A 82 -3.30 -8.23 10.05
CA TYR A 82 -3.93 -7.81 11.30
C TYR A 82 -5.37 -7.34 11.04
N LYS A 83 -6.31 -7.80 11.89
CA LYS A 83 -7.73 -7.43 11.86
C LYS A 83 -8.32 -7.46 10.44
N LEU A 84 -8.48 -8.66 9.88
CA LEU A 84 -8.93 -8.85 8.50
C LEU A 84 -10.32 -8.26 8.17
N SER A 85 -11.14 -8.00 9.18
CA SER A 85 -12.43 -7.32 9.04
C SER A 85 -12.35 -5.79 8.95
N ASP A 86 -11.16 -5.20 9.10
CA ASP A 86 -10.96 -3.75 9.00
C ASP A 86 -10.92 -3.30 7.52
N PRO A 87 -11.88 -2.47 7.07
CA PRO A 87 -11.97 -2.04 5.67
C PRO A 87 -10.95 -0.95 5.31
N LEU A 88 -10.25 -0.35 6.27
CA LEU A 88 -9.38 0.82 6.04
C LEU A 88 -7.91 0.44 5.87
N ARG A 89 -7.60 -0.81 5.54
CA ARG A 89 -6.23 -1.34 5.44
C ARG A 89 -5.89 -1.77 4.02
N LEU A 90 -4.72 -1.36 3.54
CA LEU A 90 -4.20 -1.77 2.25
C LEU A 90 -2.81 -2.35 2.43
N SER A 91 -2.53 -3.49 1.80
CA SER A 91 -1.20 -4.09 1.87
C SER A 91 -0.85 -4.85 0.62
N TRP A 92 0.28 -4.53 0.00
CA TRP A 92 0.79 -5.22 -1.18
C TRP A 92 2.04 -5.98 -0.80
N CYS A 93 2.07 -7.27 -1.09
CA CYS A 93 3.33 -8.00 -1.01
C CYS A 93 4.28 -7.46 -2.08
N ILE A 94 5.49 -7.12 -1.65
CA ILE A 94 6.58 -6.66 -2.53
C ILE A 94 7.77 -7.63 -2.51
N ASN A 95 7.57 -8.81 -1.94
CA ASN A 95 8.48 -9.95 -2.09
C ASN A 95 8.39 -10.48 -3.54
N LEU A 96 9.51 -10.81 -4.16
CA LEU A 96 9.57 -11.27 -5.55
C LEU A 96 8.84 -12.60 -5.79
N ASN A 97 8.69 -13.43 -4.75
CA ASN A 97 8.07 -14.76 -4.85
C ASN A 97 6.56 -14.77 -4.57
N TYR A 98 6.00 -13.67 -4.08
CA TYR A 98 4.62 -13.60 -3.64
C TYR A 98 3.91 -12.39 -4.23
N ARG A 99 2.70 -12.61 -4.75
CA ARG A 99 1.90 -11.57 -5.41
C ARG A 99 0.65 -11.16 -4.62
N SER A 100 0.50 -11.67 -3.39
CA SER A 100 -0.65 -11.41 -2.53
C SER A 100 -0.77 -9.94 -2.18
N TRP A 101 -2.01 -9.50 -2.00
CA TRP A 101 -2.33 -8.18 -1.53
C TRP A 101 -3.71 -8.14 -0.89
N ARG A 102 -3.92 -7.07 -0.15
CA ARG A 102 -5.10 -6.74 0.63
C ARG A 102 -5.64 -5.38 0.22
N LEU A 103 -6.96 -5.30 0.09
CA LEU A 103 -7.74 -4.09 -0.14
C LEU A 103 -8.93 -4.10 0.84
N GLY A 104 -8.78 -3.42 1.96
CA GLY A 104 -9.75 -3.44 3.06
C GLY A 104 -9.95 -4.84 3.61
N THR A 105 -11.19 -5.34 3.54
CA THR A 105 -11.57 -6.69 3.97
C THR A 105 -11.24 -7.78 2.95
N LEU A 106 -10.87 -7.39 1.72
CA LEU A 106 -10.51 -8.31 0.65
C LEU A 106 -9.05 -8.73 0.78
N THR A 107 -8.81 -10.01 1.00
CA THR A 107 -7.48 -10.61 1.16
C THR A 107 -7.16 -11.59 0.03
N ASN A 108 -5.89 -12.00 -0.07
CA ASN A 108 -5.41 -12.99 -1.03
C ASN A 108 -5.81 -12.67 -2.48
N LEU A 109 -5.76 -11.38 -2.85
CA LEU A 109 -6.16 -10.89 -4.18
C LEU A 109 -5.16 -11.27 -5.31
N THR A 110 -4.36 -12.32 -5.13
CA THR A 110 -3.33 -12.79 -6.06
C THR A 110 -3.90 -13.34 -7.37
N SER A 111 -5.05 -14.03 -7.31
CA SER A 111 -5.70 -14.70 -8.45
C SER A 111 -6.97 -13.98 -8.94
N LYS A 112 -7.42 -12.95 -8.22
CA LYS A 112 -8.66 -12.24 -8.55
C LYS A 112 -8.36 -11.08 -9.50
N THR A 113 -8.62 -11.30 -10.80
CA THR A 113 -8.50 -10.31 -11.88
C THR A 113 -9.58 -9.23 -11.86
N LEU A 114 -10.31 -9.07 -10.77
CA LEU A 114 -11.40 -8.09 -10.65
C LEU A 114 -10.93 -6.76 -10.09
N TYR A 115 -9.77 -6.71 -9.43
CA TYR A 115 -9.28 -5.53 -8.73
C TYR A 115 -7.91 -5.10 -9.27
N LYS A 116 -7.68 -3.78 -9.31
CA LYS A 116 -6.40 -3.15 -9.65
C LYS A 116 -5.79 -2.46 -8.44
N LYS A 117 -4.46 -2.47 -8.40
CA LYS A 117 -3.64 -1.65 -7.50
C LYS A 117 -3.38 -0.31 -8.18
N LEU A 118 -3.41 0.77 -7.42
CA LEU A 118 -3.28 2.13 -7.95
C LEU A 118 -2.16 2.87 -7.22
N LEU A 119 -1.25 3.43 -8.01
CA LEU A 119 -0.24 4.40 -7.59
C LEU A 119 -0.45 5.66 -8.43
N PHE A 120 -0.72 6.78 -7.78
CA PHE A 120 -0.88 8.07 -8.45
C PHE A 120 0.06 9.09 -7.81
N VAL A 121 1.04 9.57 -8.59
CA VAL A 121 1.95 10.63 -8.17
C VAL A 121 1.41 11.95 -8.70
N LYS A 122 1.09 12.87 -7.79
CA LYS A 122 0.88 14.28 -8.10
C LYS A 122 2.20 15.00 -7.87
N VAL A 123 2.80 15.48 -8.96
CA VAL A 123 4.07 16.22 -8.92
C VAL A 123 3.86 17.64 -8.43
#